data_AF-A0A382MEG2-F1
#
_entry.id   AF-A0A382MEG2-F1
#
_cell.length_a   1.000
_cell.length_b   1.000
_cell.length_c   1.000
_cell.angle_alpha   90.00
_cell.angle_beta   90.00
_cell.angle_gamma   90.00
#
_symmetry.space_group_name_H-M   'P 1'
#
loop_
_entity.id
_entity.type
_entity.pdbx_description
1 polymer ?
#
loop_
_entity_poly.entity_id
_entity_poly.type
_entity_poly.pdbx_seq_one_letter_code
_entity_poly.pdbx_strand_id
1 'polypeptide(L)' 'PALFPLLDELDNIVLEYAGRMYLAKDARIKEKIFESGYAKIKEFRRLRHQDNLEIKFQSHQSRRLGL' A
#
# COMPACT_ATOMS: atom_id res chain seq x y z
N PRO A 1 0.58 -4.27 25.55
CA PRO A 1 0.45 -5.12 24.33
C PRO A 1 -0.98 -5.02 23.75
N ALA A 2 -1.21 -4.09 22.80
CA ALA A 2 -2.51 -3.89 22.13
C ALA A 2 -2.41 -3.03 20.84
N LEU A 3 -1.31 -2.29 20.65
CA LEU A 3 -1.17 -1.32 19.56
C LEU A 3 -1.33 -1.94 18.16
N PHE A 4 -0.64 -3.05 17.86
CA PHE A 4 -0.67 -3.61 16.51
C PHE A 4 -2.07 -4.12 16.10
N PRO A 5 -2.78 -4.88 16.96
CA PRO A 5 -4.18 -5.24 16.72
C PRO A 5 -5.12 -4.05 16.56
N LEU A 6 -5.03 -3.02 17.43
CA LEU A 6 -5.87 -1.83 17.33
C LEU A 6 -5.72 -1.13 15.97
N LEU A 7 -4.48 -0.96 15.53
CA LEU A 7 -4.19 -0.35 14.24
C LEU A 7 -4.66 -1.22 13.05
N ASP A 8 -4.61 -2.55 13.16
CA ASP A 8 -5.22 -3.43 12.13
C ASP A 8 -6.74 -3.26 12.05
N GLU A 9 -7.42 -3.01 13.19
CA GLU A 9 -8.86 -2.69 13.23
C GLU A 9 -9.17 -1.34 12.57
N LEU A 10 -8.37 -0.30 12.86
CA LEU A 10 -8.51 1.00 12.20
C LEU A 10 -8.28 0.90 10.68
N ASP A 11 -7.32 0.08 10.24
CA ASP A 11 -7.08 -0.18 8.82
C ASP A 11 -8.33 -0.76 8.14
N ASN A 12 -9.02 -1.69 8.80
CA ASN A 12 -10.26 -2.29 8.28
C ASN A 12 -11.41 -1.28 8.22
N ILE A 13 -11.58 -0.42 9.24
CA ILE A 13 -12.60 0.64 9.24
C ILE A 13 -12.37 1.58 8.04
N VAL A 14 -11.13 2.01 7.79
CA VAL A 14 -10.82 2.88 6.65
C VAL A 14 -11.24 2.21 5.33
N LEU A 15 -11.00 0.91 5.17
CA LEU A 15 -11.39 0.17 3.96
C LEU A 15 -12.91 0.00 3.81
N GLU A 16 -13.62 -0.25 4.92
CA GLU A 16 -15.08 -0.39 4.92
C GLU A 16 -15.78 0.85 4.35
N TYR A 17 -15.23 2.04 4.63
CA TYR A 17 -15.71 3.31 4.10
C TYR A 17 -15.02 3.75 2.80
N ALA A 18 -14.44 2.81 2.05
CA ALA A 18 -13.75 3.05 0.78
C ALA A 18 -12.62 4.11 0.85
N GLY A 19 -12.02 4.26 2.03
CA GLY A 19 -10.88 5.12 2.28
C GLY A 19 -9.55 4.49 1.86
N ARG A 20 -8.46 5.22 2.11
CA ARG A 20 -7.10 4.77 1.80
C ARG A 20 -6.08 5.33 2.78
N MET A 21 -4.95 4.65 2.87
CA MET A 21 -3.83 5.06 3.72
C MET A 21 -2.90 6.03 3.00
N TYR A 22 -2.48 7.08 3.71
CA TYR A 22 -1.51 8.04 3.18
C TYR A 22 -0.09 7.51 3.34
N LEU A 23 0.55 7.14 2.23
CA LEU A 23 1.84 6.45 2.23
C LEU A 23 2.98 7.24 2.91
N ALA A 24 2.94 8.57 2.89
CA ALA A 24 3.96 9.38 3.58
C ALA A 24 3.89 9.30 5.11
N LYS A 25 2.82 8.72 5.66
CA LYS A 25 2.61 8.46 7.08
C LYS A 25 2.56 6.96 7.40
N ASP A 26 2.65 6.10 6.38
CA ASP A 26 2.63 4.66 6.54
C ASP A 26 4.01 4.10 6.86
N ALA A 27 4.07 3.22 7.87
CA ALA A 27 5.24 2.39 8.14
C ALA A 27 4.93 0.87 8.17
N ARG A 28 3.67 0.44 8.03
CA ARG A 28 3.25 -0.92 8.40
C ARG A 28 2.13 -1.57 7.57
N ILE A 29 1.44 -0.84 6.69
CA ILE A 29 0.31 -1.41 5.96
C ILE A 29 0.76 -2.64 5.16
N LYS A 30 -0.13 -3.63 5.07
CA LYS A 30 0.09 -4.85 4.30
C LYS A 30 -0.27 -4.60 2.84
N GLU A 31 0.41 -5.28 1.92
CA GLU A 31 0.18 -5.16 0.47
C GLU A 31 -1.31 -5.31 0.10
N LYS A 32 -2.01 -6.31 0.64
CA LYS A 32 -3.45 -6.54 0.39
C LYS A 32 -4.34 -5.32 0.74
N ILE A 33 -4.04 -4.63 1.84
CA ILE A 33 -4.77 -3.44 2.30
C ILE A 33 -4.47 -2.26 1.38
N PHE A 34 -3.21 -2.13 0.99
CA PHE A 34 -2.79 -1.12 0.01
C PHE A 34 -3.48 -1.33 -1.35
N GLU A 35 -3.54 -2.56 -1.85
CA GLU A 35 -4.20 -2.85 -3.13
C GLU A 35 -5.68 -2.49 -3.14
N SER A 36 -6.41 -2.75 -2.05
CA SER A 36 -7.84 -2.42 -1.96
C SER A 36 -8.12 -0.93 -1.90
N GLY A 37 -7.19 -0.11 -1.38
CA GLY A 37 -7.38 1.34 -1.25
C GLY A 37 -7.03 2.16 -2.50
N TYR A 38 -6.46 1.54 -3.53
CA TYR A 38 -5.95 2.23 -4.72
C TYR A 38 -6.46 1.58 -6.01
N ALA A 39 -7.64 2.00 -6.49
CA ALA A 39 -8.30 1.42 -7.67
C ALA A 39 -7.45 1.37 -8.95
N LYS A 40 -6.49 2.30 -9.11
CA LYS A 40 -5.58 2.38 -10.26
C LYS A 40 -4.23 1.67 -10.05
N ILE A 41 -4.09 0.86 -9.00
CA ILE A 41 -2.81 0.23 -8.65
C ILE A 41 -2.24 -0.64 -9.78
N LYS A 42 -3.11 -1.36 -10.50
CA LYS A 42 -2.71 -2.18 -11.66
C LYS A 42 -2.14 -1.33 -12.80
N GLU A 43 -2.74 -0.17 -13.07
CA GLU A 43 -2.26 0.78 -14.08
C GLU A 43 -0.88 1.32 -13.69
N PHE A 44 -0.71 1.68 -12.41
CA PHE A 44 0.56 2.19 -11.90
C PHE A 44 1.69 1.14 -11.97
N ARG A 45 1.42 -0.11 -11.60
CA ARG A 45 2.38 -1.22 -11.75
C ARG A 45 2.75 -1.45 -13.21
N ARG A 46 1.79 -1.40 -14.12
CA ARG A 46 2.06 -1.50 -15.57
C ARG A 46 2.99 -0.39 -16.05
N LEU A 47 2.75 0.85 -15.63
CA LEU A 47 3.61 1.99 -15.98
C LEU A 47 5.04 1.77 -15.45
N ARG A 48 5.18 1.34 -14.20
CA ARG A 48 6.50 1.04 -13.62
C ARG A 48 7.23 -0.04 -14.41
N HIS A 49 6.52 -1.11 -14.77
CA HIS A 49 7.05 -2.22 -15.55
C HIS A 49 7.54 -1.82 -16.94
N GLN A 50 6.77 -0.98 -17.65
CA GLN A 50 7.12 -0.54 -19.01
C GLN A 50 8.48 0.17 -19.07
N ASP A 51 8.82 0.91 -18.02
CA ASP A 51 10.05 1.70 -17.94
C ASP A 51 11.13 1.05 -17.04
N ASN A 52 10.89 -0.20 -16.59
CA ASN A 52 11.77 -0.95 -15.70
C ASN A 52 12.06 -0.23 -14.35
N LEU A 53 11.07 0.54 -13.87
CA LEU A 53 11.18 1.35 -12.64
C LEU A 53 11.04 0.49 -11.39
N GLU A 54 10.36 -0.65 -11.50
CA GLU A 54 10.29 -1.66 -10.45
C GLU A 54 11.65 -2.28 -10.16
N ILE A 55 12.65 -2.17 -11.03
CA ILE A 55 14.04 -2.60 -10.76
C ILE A 55 14.94 -1.39 -10.45
N LYS A 56 14.88 -0.34 -11.27
CA LYS A 56 15.80 0.82 -11.18
C LYS A 56 15.46 1.77 -10.02
N PHE A 57 14.18 1.90 -9.66
CA PHE A 57 13.69 2.85 -8.67
C PHE A 57 12.84 2.15 -7.61
N GLN A 58 13.55 1.63 -6.60
CA GLN A 58 12.97 0.88 -5.50
C GLN A 58 13.24 1.56 -4.16
N SER A 59 12.21 1.63 -3.33
CA SER A 59 12.32 1.98 -1.91
C SER A 59 11.92 0.77 -1.06
N HIS A 60 12.19 0.82 0.25
CA HIS A 60 11.68 -0.22 1.16
C HIS A 60 10.14 -0.29 1.14
N GLN A 61 9.47 0.86 1.02
CA GLN A 61 8.01 0.91 0.90
C GLN A 61 7.55 0.29 -0.42
N SER A 62 8.21 0.56 -1.55
CA SER A 62 7.80 -0.02 -2.83
C SER A 62 7.94 -1.55 -2.83
N ARG A 63 9.04 -2.08 -2.27
CA ARG A 63 9.22 -3.54 -2.12
C ARG A 63 8.16 -4.17 -1.22
N ARG A 64 7.85 -3.55 -0.07
CA ARG A 64 6.85 -4.06 0.89
C ARG A 64 5.43 -4.07 0.30
N LEU A 65 5.12 -3.15 -0.60
CA LEU A 65 3.79 -2.98 -1.19
C LEU A 65 3.65 -3.60 -2.59
N GLY A 66 4.66 -4.34 -3.06
CA GLY A 66 4.64 -4.97 -4.38
C GLY A 66 4.53 -3.95 -5.52
N LEU A 67 5.27 -2.84 -5.43
CA LEU A 67 5.32 -1.75 -6.41
C LEU A 67 6.55 -1.80 -7.30
#